data_AF-A0A957L9U7-F1
#
_entry.id   AF-A0A957L9U7-F1
#
_cell.length_a   1.000
_cell.length_b   1.000
_cell.length_c   1.000
_cell.angle_alpha   90.00
_cell.angle_beta   90.00
_cell.angle_gamma   90.00
#
_symmetry.space_group_name_H-M   'P 1'
#
loop_
_entity.id
_entity.type
_entity.pdbx_description
1 polymer ?
#
loop_
_entity_poly.entity_id
_entity_poly.type
_entity_poly.pdbx_seq_one_letter_code
_entity_poly.pdbx_strand_id
1 'polypeptide(L)' 'MRKYLNINLNDRSITSEEWEGEQLVKAGRYLIAKMLVEMNAAEVDPLGPDNPLIFSAGP' A
#
# COMPACT_ATOMS: atom_id res chain seq x y z
N MET A 1 9.49 11.91 -9.11
CA MET A 1 9.70 10.47 -8.87
C MET A 1 9.68 10.24 -7.37
N ARG A 2 8.74 9.43 -6.86
CA ARG A 2 8.76 8.95 -5.47
C ARG A 2 8.84 7.43 -5.50
N LYS A 3 9.55 6.85 -4.54
CA LYS A 3 9.62 5.40 -4.38
C LYS A 3 8.47 4.93 -3.49
N TYR A 4 7.76 3.90 -3.95
CA TYR A 4 6.83 3.13 -3.14
C TYR A 4 7.47 1.81 -2.76
N LEU A 5 7.35 1.42 -1.50
CA LEU A 5 7.97 0.19 -0.98
C LEU A 5 6.89 -0.80 -0.59
N ASN A 6 6.99 -2.01 -1.10
CA ASN A 6 6.22 -3.15 -0.60
C ASN A 6 7.14 -3.99 0.28
N ILE A 7 6.75 -4.19 1.53
CA ILE A 7 7.52 -4.95 2.52
C ILE A 7 6.65 -6.09 3.00
N ASN A 8 7.08 -7.33 2.76
CA ASN A 8 6.41 -8.51 3.30
C ASN A 8 7.16 -9.01 4.53
N LEU A 9 6.50 -9.02 5.68
CA LEU A 9 7.11 -9.40 6.95
C LEU A 9 7.24 -10.91 7.13
N ASN A 10 6.42 -11.71 6.45
CA ASN A 10 6.44 -13.17 6.56
C ASN A 10 7.69 -13.75 5.88
N ASP A 11 8.05 -13.26 4.69
CA ASP A 11 9.21 -13.73 3.93
C ASP A 11 10.41 -12.77 3.94
N ARG A 12 10.25 -11.60 4.57
CA ARG A 12 11.27 -10.53 4.67
C ARG A 12 11.71 -9.97 3.32
N SER A 13 10.85 -10.06 2.31
CA SER A 13 11.10 -9.46 1.01
C SER A 13 10.74 -7.97 0.98
N ILE A 14 11.49 -7.23 0.16
CA ILE A 14 11.24 -5.81 -0.10
C ILE A 14 11.30 -5.61 -1.61
N THR A 15 10.24 -5.03 -2.18
CA THR A 15 10.23 -4.55 -3.57
C THR A 15 10.00 -3.05 -3.58
N SER A 16 10.53 -2.39 -4.61
CA SER A 16 10.37 -0.95 -4.79
C SER A 16 9.83 -0.63 -6.17
N GLU A 17 8.87 0.27 -6.22
CA GLU A 17 8.31 0.81 -7.45
C GLU A 17 8.65 2.30 -7.55
N GLU A 18 8.91 2.77 -8.76
CA GLU A 18 9.08 4.20 -9.03
C GLU A 18 7.78 4.76 -9.59
N TRP A 19 7.23 5.76 -8.90
CA TRP A 19 5.94 6.35 -9.24
C TRP A 19 6.07 7.79 -9.70
N GLU A 20 5.26 8.11 -10.70
CA GLU A 20 5.26 9.39 -11.40
C GLU A 20 3.85 9.82 -11.82
N GLY A 21 3.72 11.08 -12.21
CA GLY A 21 2.50 11.64 -12.78
C GLY A 21 1.26 11.41 -11.92
N GLU A 22 0.24 10.80 -12.53
CA GLU A 22 -1.07 10.58 -11.91
C GLU A 22 -1.01 9.74 -10.63
N GLN A 23 -0.06 8.80 -10.53
CA GLN A 23 0.12 7.98 -9.33
C GLN A 23 0.49 8.83 -8.10
N LEU A 24 1.26 9.91 -8.30
CA LEU A 24 1.62 10.84 -7.23
C LEU A 24 0.43 11.71 -6.82
N VAL A 25 -0.36 12.18 -7.79
CA VAL A 25 -1.57 12.99 -7.54
C VAL A 25 -2.60 12.21 -6.72
N LYS A 26 -2.69 10.90 -6.97
CA LYS A 26 -3.60 9.97 -6.29
C LYS A 26 -3.03 9.36 -5.00
N ALA A 27 -1.82 9.76 -4.57
CA ALA A 27 -1.23 9.28 -3.33
C ALA A 27 -2.03 9.75 -2.09
N GLY A 28 -1.65 9.26 -0.91
CA GLY A 28 -2.36 9.53 0.34
C GLY A 28 -3.64 8.71 0.47
N ARG A 29 -4.73 9.35 0.93
CA ARG A 29 -5.94 8.65 1.35
C ARG A 29 -6.65 7.90 0.23
N TYR A 30 -6.67 8.45 -0.99
CA TYR A 30 -7.28 7.79 -2.13
C TYR A 30 -6.60 6.44 -2.40
N LEU A 31 -5.27 6.44 -2.50
CA LEU A 31 -4.50 5.24 -2.74
C LEU A 31 -4.72 4.19 -1.65
N ILE A 32 -4.68 4.59 -0.38
CA ILE A 32 -4.93 3.69 0.76
C ILE A 32 -6.30 2.99 0.59
N ALA A 33 -7.35 3.77 0.33
CA ALA A 33 -8.70 3.21 0.16
C ALA A 33 -8.79 2.27 -1.05
N LYS A 34 -8.20 2.66 -2.18
CA LYS A 34 -8.15 1.83 -3.40
C LYS A 34 -7.47 0.49 -3.13
N MET A 35 -6.30 0.50 -2.48
CA MET A 35 -5.53 -0.71 -2.19
C MET A 35 -6.25 -1.64 -1.22
N LEU A 36 -6.87 -1.10 -0.15
CA LEU A 36 -7.63 -1.91 0.80
C LEU A 36 -8.80 -2.65 0.13
N VAL A 37 -9.48 -1.99 -0.83
CA VAL A 37 -10.53 -2.62 -1.63
C VAL A 37 -9.96 -3.68 -2.56
N GLU A 38 -8.88 -3.38 -3.30
CA GLU A 38 -8.26 -4.33 -4.24
C GLU A 38 -7.69 -5.57 -3.53
N MET A 39 -7.30 -5.45 -2.26
CA MET A 39 -6.78 -6.54 -1.43
C MET A 39 -7.86 -7.30 -0.65
N ASN A 40 -9.15 -6.92 -0.77
CA ASN A 40 -10.24 -7.46 0.04
C ASN A 40 -9.95 -7.42 1.56
N ALA A 41 -9.29 -6.35 2.04
CA ALA A 41 -8.87 -6.24 3.44
C ALA A 41 -10.04 -6.23 4.45
N ALA A 42 -11.28 -6.06 4.00
CA ALA A 42 -12.47 -6.14 4.84
C ALA A 42 -12.83 -7.59 5.25
N GLU A 43 -12.29 -8.60 4.57
CA GLU A 43 -12.62 -10.02 4.81
C GLU A 43 -11.63 -10.73 5.74
N VAL A 44 -10.51 -10.09 6.09
CA VAL A 44 -9.45 -10.67 6.93
C VAL A 44 -9.58 -10.24 8.39
N ASP A 45 -8.94 -10.98 9.30
CA ASP A 45 -8.83 -10.58 10.70
C ASP A 45 -8.04 -9.26 10.81
N PRO A 46 -8.59 -8.19 11.40
CA PRO A 46 -7.91 -6.90 11.51
C PRO A 46 -6.62 -6.94 12.35
N LEU A 47 -6.42 -7.97 13.18
CA LEU A 47 -5.17 -8.17 13.93
C LEU A 47 -4.31 -9.31 13.35
N GLY A 48 -4.77 -9.94 12.27
CA GLY A 48 -4.09 -11.03 11.59
C GLY A 48 -2.97 -10.57 10.66
N PRO A 49 -2.05 -11.49 10.29
CA PRO A 49 -0.90 -11.18 9.42
C PRO A 49 -1.28 -10.79 7.99
N ASP A 50 -2.50 -11.09 7.57
CA ASP A 50 -3.00 -10.78 6.22
C ASP A 50 -3.56 -9.35 6.12
N ASN A 51 -3.72 -8.63 7.23
CA ASN A 51 -4.19 -7.24 7.22
C ASN A 51 -3.05 -6.27 6.85
N PRO A 52 -3.10 -5.58 5.70
CA PRO A 52 -2.01 -4.71 5.26
C PRO A 52 -1.96 -3.41 6.07
N LEU A 53 -0.74 -2.97 6.41
CA LEU A 53 -0.48 -1.65 6.98
C LEU A 53 0.09 -0.71 5.91
N ILE A 54 -0.68 0.28 5.49
CA ILE A 54 -0.32 1.18 4.38
C ILE A 54 0.00 2.57 4.90
N PHE A 55 1.23 3.03 4.64
CA PHE A 55 1.63 4.42 4.81
C PHE A 55 1.69 5.10 3.44
N SER A 56 0.96 6.20 3.28
CA SER A 56 1.01 6.99 2.05
C SER A 56 1.02 8.47 2.35
N ALA A 57 2.08 9.16 1.88
CA ALA A 57 2.17 10.60 1.93
C ALA A 57 1.39 11.21 0.75
N GLY A 58 0.61 12.26 1.03
CA GLY A 58 -0.11 13.00 -0.02
C GLY A 58 0.83 13.65 -1.04
N PRO A 59 0.32 14.06 -2.21
CA PRO A 59 1.08 14.78 -3.22
C PRO A 59 1.80 16.00 -2.66
#